data_AF-A0A553WAJ6-F1
#
_entry.id   AF-A0A553WAJ6-F1
#
_cell.length_a   1.000
_cell.length_b   1.000
_cell.length_c   1.000
_cell.angle_alpha   90.00
_cell.angle_beta   90.00
_cell.angle_gamma   90.00
#
_symmetry.space_group_name_H-M   'P 1'
#
loop_
_entity.id
_entity.type
_entity.pdbx_description
1 polymer ?
#
loop_
_entity_poly.entity_id
_entity_poly.type
_entity_poly.pdbx_seq_one_letter_code
_entity_poly.pdbx_strand_id
1 'polypeptide(L)'
;MLKPIIAALLMTTAVPALAVPEQPGMSDVTKDPVDAAGEKALGDVMSIFSKMFDTSDQPEPEPARLALAQVTAAKLLPDGAYSKIMDSMLGKMLTPLFEMMPGLTDAQIAQATGAPEDTVATLSEDKKAAVTAIIDPYHKERGKQMVDVMKPLMAEAMAIIEPAMRTGLSRAYARKFTAAQLTTINGFFTTPTGAAFAQESFALQADPEVMQATFKAFPAIMGSIFSDQANLKAKFDALPKQRTLKDLSETELKQLAGLLGVEIKSLADHRDGSATASTSTPETGEEPWYAEENWQSAARSKATKLSDAYVKANEKSEAAYAAYEDAQVAAIDEARQRFLAQGWKPEPAPEPMAAEDIPDNAVPPPAAPK
;
A
#
# COMPACT_ATOMS: atom_id res chain seq x y z
N MET A 1 -52.01 7.12 24.75
CA MET A 1 -52.99 6.52 25.68
C MET A 1 -52.51 5.12 26.11
N LEU A 2 -53.21 4.50 27.06
CA LEU A 2 -53.00 3.21 27.74
C LEU A 2 -52.28 2.04 27.01
N LYS A 3 -51.42 1.35 27.77
CA LYS A 3 -51.26 -0.14 27.86
C LYS A 3 -52.38 -0.70 28.80
N PRO A 4 -52.60 -2.03 29.07
CA PRO A 4 -51.80 -3.26 28.81
C PRO A 4 -52.63 -4.42 28.17
N ILE A 5 -52.18 -5.68 28.04
CA ILE A 5 -52.34 -6.88 28.95
C ILE A 5 -51.81 -8.10 28.14
N ILE A 6 -50.88 -8.99 28.57
CA ILE A 6 -50.88 -10.06 29.62
C ILE A 6 -51.77 -11.27 29.25
N ALA A 7 -51.41 -12.56 29.39
CA ALA A 7 -50.19 -13.25 29.88
C ALA A 7 -49.50 -14.05 28.72
N ALA A 8 -49.12 -15.35 28.69
CA ALA A 8 -49.03 -16.54 29.58
C ALA A 8 -48.25 -17.67 28.83
N LEU A 9 -47.77 -18.80 29.38
CA LEU A 9 -47.27 -19.23 30.71
C LEU A 9 -46.72 -20.70 30.59
N LEU A 10 -45.91 -21.19 31.56
CA LEU A 10 -45.48 -22.62 31.80
C LEU A 10 -44.40 -23.22 30.85
N MET A 11 -43.39 -23.99 31.30
CA MET A 11 -42.82 -24.20 32.66
C MET A 11 -41.45 -24.93 32.63
N THR A 12 -40.58 -24.66 33.63
CA THR A 12 -39.48 -25.52 34.17
C THR A 12 -38.33 -25.97 33.24
N THR A 13 -37.09 -26.21 33.70
CA THR A 13 -36.50 -26.21 35.07
C THR A 13 -35.30 -25.24 35.16
N ALA A 14 -34.89 -24.86 36.39
CA ALA A 14 -33.71 -24.01 36.62
C ALA A 14 -32.91 -24.44 37.86
N VAL A 15 -31.58 -24.35 37.77
CA VAL A 15 -30.61 -24.27 38.87
C VAL A 15 -29.38 -23.48 38.36
N PRO A 16 -28.57 -22.83 39.22
CA PRO A 16 -28.09 -21.49 38.90
C PRO A 16 -26.59 -21.41 38.53
N ALA A 17 -26.29 -20.63 37.49
CA ALA A 17 -24.98 -20.02 37.32
C ALA A 17 -24.92 -18.71 38.14
N LEU A 18 -23.85 -18.51 38.91
CA LEU A 18 -23.63 -17.26 39.64
C LEU A 18 -23.32 -16.12 38.64
N ALA A 19 -23.89 -14.95 38.88
CA ALA A 19 -23.68 -13.79 38.02
C ALA A 19 -22.23 -13.28 38.11
N VAL A 20 -21.47 -13.45 37.03
CA VAL A 20 -20.32 -12.60 36.73
C VAL A 20 -20.88 -11.31 36.12
N PRO A 21 -20.53 -10.11 36.62
CA PRO A 21 -21.00 -8.86 36.01
C PRO A 21 -20.46 -8.73 34.59
N GLU A 22 -21.31 -8.32 33.66
CA GLU A 22 -20.96 -8.13 32.26
C GLU A 22 -19.85 -7.08 32.11
N GLN A 23 -18.75 -7.44 31.44
CA GLN A 23 -17.82 -6.45 30.92
C GLN A 23 -18.41 -5.84 29.64
N PRO A 24 -18.63 -4.52 29.56
CA PRO A 24 -19.03 -3.88 28.32
C PRO A 24 -17.85 -3.85 27.35
N GLY A 25 -17.99 -4.49 26.18
CA GLY A 25 -17.00 -4.40 25.11
C GLY A 25 -16.53 -5.72 24.49
N MET A 26 -17.43 -6.67 24.21
CA MET A 26 -17.13 -7.80 23.30
C MET A 26 -18.35 -8.23 22.47
N SER A 27 -19.20 -7.28 22.08
CA SER A 27 -20.28 -7.48 21.10
C SER A 27 -19.72 -7.33 19.68
N ASP A 28 -19.98 -8.33 18.83
CA ASP A 28 -19.69 -8.36 17.40
C ASP A 28 -18.29 -7.89 16.97
N VAL A 29 -17.34 -8.82 17.05
CA VAL A 29 -16.56 -9.11 15.82
C VAL A 29 -17.42 -10.07 14.98
N THR A 30 -18.40 -9.51 14.29
CA THR A 30 -19.06 -10.23 13.20
C THR A 30 -17.99 -10.64 12.18
N LYS A 31 -18.17 -11.82 11.60
CA LYS A 31 -17.72 -12.01 10.22
C LYS A 31 -18.66 -11.18 9.36
N ASP A 32 -18.35 -9.89 9.21
CA ASP A 32 -19.01 -9.09 8.19
C ASP A 32 -18.85 -9.84 6.87
N PRO A 33 -19.96 -10.24 6.21
CA PRO A 33 -19.84 -10.78 4.86
C PRO A 33 -19.19 -9.69 4.02
N VAL A 34 -18.17 -10.06 3.23
CA VAL A 34 -17.61 -9.13 2.25
C VAL A 34 -18.78 -8.61 1.43
N ASP A 35 -19.01 -7.29 1.46
CA ASP A 35 -20.20 -6.75 0.83
C ASP A 35 -20.14 -6.95 -0.70
N ALA A 36 -21.28 -6.85 -1.37
CA ALA A 36 -21.34 -7.10 -2.81
C ALA A 36 -20.45 -6.15 -3.64
N ALA A 37 -20.00 -5.02 -3.06
CA ALA A 37 -19.02 -4.14 -3.69
C ALA A 37 -17.59 -4.66 -3.49
N GLY A 38 -17.25 -5.15 -2.30
CA GLY A 38 -15.98 -5.80 -1.97
C GLY A 38 -15.78 -7.14 -2.70
N GLU A 39 -16.81 -7.98 -2.80
CA GLU A 39 -16.77 -9.22 -3.60
C GLU A 39 -16.53 -8.91 -5.08
N LYS A 40 -17.24 -7.88 -5.61
CA LYS A 40 -17.03 -7.42 -6.98
C LYS A 40 -15.63 -6.84 -7.18
N ALA A 41 -15.13 -6.01 -6.26
CA ALA A 41 -13.80 -5.41 -6.35
C ALA A 41 -12.70 -6.49 -6.31
N LEU A 42 -12.82 -7.49 -5.45
CA LEU A 42 -11.93 -8.66 -5.41
C LEU A 42 -12.02 -9.46 -6.72
N GLY A 43 -13.22 -9.68 -7.25
CA GLY A 43 -13.45 -10.34 -8.54
C GLY A 43 -12.83 -9.59 -9.72
N ASP A 44 -12.95 -8.26 -9.77
CA ASP A 44 -12.35 -7.40 -10.79
C ASP A 44 -10.81 -7.43 -10.71
N VAL A 45 -10.23 -7.33 -9.52
CA VAL A 45 -8.78 -7.45 -9.30
C VAL A 45 -8.26 -8.82 -9.72
N MET A 46 -8.94 -9.90 -9.33
CA MET A 46 -8.59 -11.26 -9.73
C MET A 46 -8.76 -11.47 -11.24
N SER A 47 -9.74 -10.82 -11.88
CA SER A 47 -9.91 -10.81 -13.34
C SER A 47 -8.75 -10.11 -14.06
N ILE A 48 -8.29 -8.97 -13.54
CA ILE A 48 -7.13 -8.23 -14.08
C ILE A 48 -5.85 -9.07 -13.92
N PHE A 49 -5.62 -9.64 -12.74
CA PHE A 49 -4.44 -10.48 -12.48
C PHE A 49 -4.43 -11.73 -13.37
N SER A 50 -5.57 -12.43 -13.47
CA SER A 50 -5.73 -13.61 -14.33
C SER A 50 -5.45 -13.29 -15.81
N LYS A 51 -5.90 -12.13 -16.31
CA LYS A 51 -5.59 -11.67 -17.68
C LYS A 51 -4.12 -11.27 -17.89
N MET A 52 -3.49 -10.65 -16.88
CA MET A 52 -2.07 -10.26 -16.93
C MET A 52 -1.13 -11.47 -16.94
N PHE A 53 -1.53 -12.56 -16.29
CA PHE A 53 -0.74 -13.79 -16.15
C PHE A 53 -1.35 -15.00 -16.87
N ASP A 54 -2.21 -14.77 -17.88
CA ASP A 54 -2.76 -15.87 -18.67
C ASP A 54 -1.64 -16.60 -19.43
N THR A 55 -1.75 -17.92 -19.48
CA THR A 55 -0.83 -18.80 -20.21
C THR A 55 -1.55 -19.79 -21.12
N SER A 56 -2.85 -19.57 -21.37
CA SER A 56 -3.68 -20.29 -22.35
C SER A 56 -3.03 -20.35 -23.75
N ASP A 57 -2.48 -19.23 -24.21
CA ASP A 57 -1.77 -19.10 -25.49
C ASP A 57 -0.37 -19.76 -25.52
N GLN A 58 0.17 -20.22 -24.37
CA GLN A 58 1.47 -20.87 -24.35
C GLN A 58 1.35 -22.36 -24.71
N PRO A 59 2.18 -22.88 -25.63
CA PRO A 59 2.06 -24.25 -26.10
C PRO A 59 2.14 -25.27 -24.97
N GLU A 60 1.33 -26.32 -25.05
CA GLU A 60 1.37 -27.43 -24.11
C GLU A 60 2.75 -28.10 -24.12
N PRO A 61 3.38 -28.33 -22.95
CA PRO A 61 4.67 -28.99 -22.91
C PRO A 61 4.55 -30.47 -23.31
N GLU A 62 5.55 -30.97 -24.03
CA GLU A 62 5.64 -32.38 -24.42
C GLU A 62 5.54 -33.31 -23.18
N PRO A 63 4.69 -34.35 -23.15
CA PRO A 63 4.34 -35.07 -21.91
C PRO A 63 5.52 -35.73 -21.16
N ALA A 64 6.47 -36.37 -21.84
CA ALA A 64 7.62 -37.00 -21.19
C ALA A 64 8.54 -35.94 -20.56
N ARG A 65 8.75 -34.82 -21.25
CA ARG A 65 9.46 -33.64 -20.72
C ARG A 65 8.70 -32.99 -19.55
N LEU A 66 7.36 -32.95 -19.58
CA LEU A 66 6.56 -32.47 -18.45
C LEU A 66 6.74 -33.36 -17.21
N ALA A 67 6.74 -34.69 -17.38
CA ALA A 67 7.02 -35.62 -16.29
C ALA A 67 8.44 -35.42 -15.69
N LEU A 68 9.45 -35.21 -16.53
CA LEU A 68 10.81 -34.87 -16.05
C LEU A 68 10.84 -33.53 -15.29
N ALA A 69 10.10 -32.52 -15.76
CA ALA A 69 10.01 -31.22 -15.11
C ALA A 69 9.20 -31.23 -13.79
N GLN A 70 8.21 -32.12 -13.65
CA GLN A 70 7.50 -32.37 -12.40
C GLN A 70 8.46 -32.91 -11.32
N VAL A 71 9.37 -33.81 -11.68
CA VAL A 71 10.44 -34.25 -10.77
C VAL A 71 11.35 -33.09 -10.39
N THR A 72 11.72 -32.22 -11.34
CA THR A 72 12.54 -31.03 -11.05
C THR A 72 11.83 -30.06 -10.09
N ALA A 73 10.56 -29.75 -10.34
CA ALA A 73 9.76 -28.85 -9.52
C ALA A 73 9.53 -29.40 -8.10
N ALA A 74 9.30 -30.71 -7.94
CA ALA A 74 9.17 -31.36 -6.64
C ALA A 74 10.48 -31.42 -5.83
N LYS A 75 11.65 -31.20 -6.46
CA LYS A 75 12.95 -31.06 -5.77
C LYS A 75 13.23 -29.63 -5.34
N LEU A 76 12.82 -28.64 -6.15
CA LEU A 76 12.96 -27.21 -5.87
C LEU A 76 11.91 -26.67 -4.87
N LEU A 77 10.71 -27.24 -4.91
CA LEU A 77 9.58 -26.87 -4.06
C LEU A 77 8.96 -28.15 -3.44
N PRO A 78 9.67 -28.85 -2.55
CA PRO A 78 9.17 -30.02 -1.83
C PRO A 78 8.05 -29.64 -0.85
N ASP A 79 7.27 -30.62 -0.38
CA ASP A 79 6.12 -30.38 0.50
C ASP A 79 6.48 -29.62 1.78
N GLY A 80 5.83 -28.47 1.98
CA GLY A 80 6.03 -27.57 3.12
C GLY A 80 7.25 -26.65 2.99
N ALA A 81 7.79 -26.46 1.78
CA ALA A 81 8.89 -25.54 1.52
C ALA A 81 8.52 -24.09 1.89
N TYR A 82 7.33 -23.62 1.51
CA TYR A 82 6.89 -22.27 1.88
C TYR A 82 6.74 -22.11 3.40
N SER A 83 6.24 -23.13 4.10
CA SER A 83 6.12 -23.09 5.56
C SER A 83 7.47 -22.92 6.25
N LYS A 84 8.52 -23.66 5.81
CA LYS A 84 9.88 -23.51 6.33
C LYS A 84 10.49 -22.13 6.06
N ILE A 85 10.23 -21.56 4.88
CA ILE A 85 10.68 -20.21 4.53
C ILE A 85 9.96 -19.18 5.40
N MET A 86 8.65 -19.34 5.61
CA MET A 86 7.86 -18.53 6.53
C MET A 86 8.36 -18.64 7.98
N ASP A 87 8.62 -19.84 8.50
CA ASP A 87 9.17 -20.05 9.85
C ASP A 87 10.53 -19.36 10.00
N SER A 88 11.41 -19.46 8.99
CA SER A 88 12.70 -18.78 8.95
C SER A 88 12.56 -17.25 8.94
N MET A 89 11.70 -16.68 8.10
CA MET A 89 11.46 -15.23 8.04
C MET A 89 10.78 -14.71 9.32
N LEU A 90 9.76 -15.42 9.81
CA LEU A 90 9.00 -15.03 10.99
C LEU A 90 9.86 -15.11 12.25
N GLY A 91 10.72 -16.13 12.36
CA GLY A 91 11.70 -16.25 13.43
C GLY A 91 12.82 -15.20 13.36
N LYS A 92 13.45 -15.01 12.20
CA LYS A 92 14.66 -14.17 12.07
C LYS A 92 14.40 -12.68 11.87
N MET A 93 13.34 -12.31 11.15
CA MET A 93 13.06 -10.92 10.75
C MET A 93 11.89 -10.32 11.52
N LEU A 94 10.77 -11.04 11.59
CA LEU A 94 9.54 -10.48 12.18
C LEU A 94 9.51 -10.57 13.71
N THR A 95 10.05 -11.62 14.34
CA THR A 95 10.09 -11.69 15.82
C THR A 95 10.83 -10.48 16.43
N PRO A 96 12.06 -10.12 15.97
CA PRO A 96 12.71 -8.89 16.43
C PRO A 96 11.93 -7.60 16.11
N LEU A 97 11.21 -7.56 14.98
CA LEU A 97 10.35 -6.41 14.64
C LEU A 97 9.16 -6.28 15.59
N PHE A 98 8.49 -7.39 15.94
CA PHE A 98 7.42 -7.42 16.94
C PHE A 98 7.91 -7.07 18.35
N GLU A 99 9.14 -7.47 18.70
CA GLU A 99 9.78 -7.09 19.98
C GLU A 99 10.20 -5.62 20.02
N MET A 100 10.46 -4.99 18.86
CA MET A 100 10.86 -3.59 18.71
C MET A 100 9.68 -2.62 18.54
N MET A 101 8.48 -3.08 18.18
CA MET A 101 7.30 -2.21 18.09
C MET A 101 6.83 -1.73 19.48
N PRO A 102 6.66 -0.42 19.73
CA PRO A 102 6.29 0.15 21.03
C PRO A 102 4.78 0.00 21.37
N GLY A 103 4.21 -1.19 21.14
CA GLY A 103 2.83 -1.53 21.46
C GLY A 103 1.80 -0.80 20.60
N LEU A 104 1.23 0.30 21.12
CA LEU A 104 0.23 1.11 20.43
C LEU A 104 0.90 2.20 19.58
N THR A 105 0.38 2.43 18.37
CA THR A 105 0.82 3.54 17.51
C THR A 105 0.31 4.90 18.03
N ASP A 106 0.90 6.00 17.55
CA ASP A 106 0.47 7.36 17.94
C ASP A 106 -1.03 7.59 17.68
N ALA A 107 -1.54 7.15 16.52
CA ALA A 107 -2.97 7.14 16.18
C ALA A 107 -3.82 6.32 17.18
N GLN A 108 -3.35 5.15 17.60
CA GLN A 108 -4.06 4.29 18.56
C GLN A 108 -4.08 4.89 19.97
N ILE A 109 -2.96 5.51 20.40
CA ILE A 109 -2.89 6.24 21.67
C ILE A 109 -3.80 7.48 21.62
N ALA A 110 -3.82 8.23 20.51
CA ALA A 110 -4.72 9.36 20.30
C ALA A 110 -6.19 8.92 20.39
N GLN A 111 -6.56 7.85 19.68
CA GLN A 111 -7.90 7.26 19.71
C GLN A 111 -8.31 6.79 21.12
N ALA A 112 -7.41 6.13 21.85
CA ALA A 112 -7.69 5.57 23.18
C ALA A 112 -7.73 6.61 24.30
N THR A 113 -7.03 7.75 24.14
CA THR A 113 -6.97 8.83 25.13
C THR A 113 -7.88 10.02 24.82
N GLY A 114 -8.32 10.18 23.57
CA GLY A 114 -8.97 11.39 23.08
C GLY A 114 -8.02 12.59 22.90
N ALA A 115 -6.70 12.38 22.99
CA ALA A 115 -5.70 13.42 22.72
C ALA A 115 -5.53 13.67 21.22
N PRO A 116 -5.17 14.90 20.79
CA PRO A 116 -4.79 15.16 19.40
C PRO A 116 -3.53 14.36 19.01
N GLU A 117 -3.49 13.82 17.79
CA GLU A 117 -2.40 12.95 17.34
C GLU A 117 -1.03 13.67 17.36
N ASP A 118 -0.98 14.95 16.99
CA ASP A 118 0.23 15.81 17.08
C ASP A 118 0.77 15.90 18.53
N THR A 119 -0.12 15.86 19.52
CA THR A 119 0.24 15.90 20.95
C THR A 119 0.80 14.57 21.43
N VAL A 120 0.42 13.46 20.79
CA VAL A 120 1.00 12.13 21.02
C VAL A 120 2.33 11.99 20.31
N ALA A 121 2.42 12.43 19.04
CA ALA A 121 3.62 12.34 18.21
C ALA A 121 4.82 13.08 18.84
N THR A 122 4.56 14.17 19.56
CA THR A 122 5.58 14.97 20.28
C THR A 122 6.01 14.40 21.64
N LEU A 123 5.45 13.25 22.08
CA LEU A 123 5.93 12.54 23.26
C LEU A 123 7.25 11.81 22.96
N SER A 124 8.13 11.74 23.96
CA SER A 124 9.31 10.87 23.91
C SER A 124 8.90 9.40 24.03
N GLU A 125 9.69 8.48 23.45
CA GLU A 125 9.39 7.04 23.46
C GLU A 125 9.15 6.48 24.87
N ASP A 126 9.91 6.92 25.89
CA ASP A 126 9.66 6.54 27.29
C ASP A 126 8.24 6.90 27.77
N LYS A 127 7.68 8.03 27.31
CA LYS A 127 6.32 8.47 27.64
C LYS A 127 5.28 7.69 26.82
N LYS A 128 5.54 7.43 25.53
CA LYS A 128 4.67 6.59 24.70
C LYS A 128 4.58 5.18 25.28
N ALA A 129 5.71 4.57 25.65
CA ALA A 129 5.78 3.29 26.32
C ALA A 129 5.04 3.28 27.67
N ALA A 130 5.18 4.33 28.49
CA ALA A 130 4.45 4.46 29.75
C ALA A 130 2.93 4.60 29.56
N VAL A 131 2.49 5.38 28.57
CA VAL A 131 1.07 5.53 28.21
C VAL A 131 0.50 4.21 27.65
N THR A 132 1.22 3.55 26.74
CA THR A 132 0.91 2.20 26.23
C THR A 132 0.79 1.18 27.36
N ALA A 133 1.67 1.20 28.35
CA ALA A 133 1.61 0.28 29.51
C ALA A 133 0.42 0.56 30.45
N ILE A 134 -0.19 1.75 30.40
CA ILE A 134 -1.42 2.09 31.12
C ILE A 134 -2.67 1.68 30.33
N ILE A 135 -2.66 1.88 29.00
CA ILE A 135 -3.81 1.58 28.12
C ILE A 135 -3.93 0.08 27.84
N ASP A 136 -2.81 -0.57 27.50
CA ASP A 136 -2.72 -2.01 27.32
C ASP A 136 -1.55 -2.61 28.13
N PRO A 137 -1.78 -2.92 29.42
CA PRO A 137 -0.81 -3.62 30.26
C PRO A 137 -0.36 -4.99 29.71
N TYR A 138 -1.14 -5.58 28.78
CA TYR A 138 -0.92 -6.92 28.22
C TYR A 138 -0.53 -6.89 26.72
N HIS A 139 -0.02 -5.75 26.21
CA HIS A 139 0.32 -5.60 24.79
C HIS A 139 1.34 -6.65 24.30
N LYS A 140 2.24 -7.14 25.18
CA LYS A 140 3.25 -8.15 24.83
C LYS A 140 2.64 -9.54 24.72
N GLU A 141 1.78 -9.92 25.66
CA GLU A 141 0.99 -11.13 25.64
C GLU A 141 0.04 -11.15 24.43
N ARG A 142 -0.60 -10.01 24.13
CA ARG A 142 -1.48 -9.82 22.97
C ARG A 142 -0.72 -9.93 21.65
N GLY A 143 0.46 -9.30 21.54
CA GLY A 143 1.34 -9.40 20.37
C GLY A 143 1.83 -10.84 20.15
N LYS A 144 2.28 -11.52 21.20
CA LYS A 144 2.64 -12.94 21.16
C LYS A 144 1.46 -13.82 20.74
N GLN A 145 0.28 -13.61 21.31
CA GLN A 145 -0.92 -14.38 20.98
C GLN A 145 -1.35 -14.15 19.52
N MET A 146 -1.24 -12.91 19.00
CA MET A 146 -1.47 -12.61 17.59
C MET A 146 -0.51 -13.39 16.69
N VAL A 147 0.80 -13.38 17.00
CA VAL A 147 1.81 -14.14 16.24
C VAL A 147 1.54 -15.65 16.29
N ASP A 148 1.18 -16.20 17.45
CA ASP A 148 0.93 -17.63 17.61
C ASP A 148 -0.41 -18.10 17.00
N VAL A 149 -1.39 -17.20 16.81
CA VAL A 149 -2.61 -17.45 16.02
C VAL A 149 -2.37 -17.27 14.51
N MET A 150 -1.54 -16.30 14.11
CA MET A 150 -1.27 -16.01 12.70
C MET A 150 -0.42 -17.12 12.03
N LYS A 151 0.54 -17.70 12.76
CA LYS A 151 1.40 -18.81 12.30
C LYS A 151 0.64 -19.94 11.57
N PRO A 152 -0.31 -20.66 12.22
CA PRO A 152 -1.01 -21.76 11.57
C PRO A 152 -1.86 -21.31 10.38
N LEU A 153 -2.49 -20.13 10.45
CA LEU A 153 -3.31 -19.59 9.35
C LEU A 153 -2.46 -19.29 8.11
N MET A 154 -1.26 -18.72 8.29
CA MET A 154 -0.32 -18.51 7.18
C MET A 154 0.22 -19.83 6.62
N ALA A 155 0.52 -20.81 7.49
CA ALA A 155 0.98 -22.13 7.06
C ALA A 155 -0.09 -22.90 6.25
N GLU A 156 -1.36 -22.82 6.65
CA GLU A 156 -2.49 -23.39 5.91
C GLU A 156 -2.68 -22.71 4.55
N ALA A 157 -2.64 -21.37 4.50
CA ALA A 157 -2.72 -20.61 3.26
C ALA A 157 -1.58 -20.96 2.28
N MET A 158 -0.35 -21.15 2.78
CA MET A 158 0.78 -21.58 1.95
C MET A 158 0.63 -23.02 1.44
N ALA A 159 0.11 -23.94 2.26
CA ALA A 159 -0.13 -25.33 1.87
C ALA A 159 -1.17 -25.46 0.73
N ILE A 160 -2.12 -24.51 0.63
CA ILE A 160 -3.07 -24.42 -0.49
C ILE A 160 -2.39 -23.94 -1.78
N ILE A 161 -1.44 -23.01 -1.69
CA ILE A 161 -0.77 -22.37 -2.84
C ILE A 161 0.36 -23.24 -3.41
N GLU A 162 1.10 -23.96 -2.58
CA GLU A 162 2.30 -24.70 -2.97
C GLU A 162 2.08 -25.73 -4.10
N PRO A 163 0.99 -26.53 -4.14
CA PRO A 163 0.72 -27.45 -5.26
C PRO A 163 0.47 -26.74 -6.60
N ALA A 164 -0.18 -25.57 -6.56
CA ALA A 164 -0.43 -24.76 -7.75
C ALA A 164 0.89 -24.16 -8.27
N MET A 165 1.72 -23.62 -7.36
CA MET A 165 3.07 -23.13 -7.68
C MET A 165 3.96 -24.24 -8.27
N ARG A 166 3.97 -25.43 -7.67
CA ARG A 166 4.71 -26.60 -8.17
C ARG A 166 4.25 -27.01 -9.58
N THR A 167 2.94 -26.94 -9.85
CA THR A 167 2.36 -27.22 -11.17
C THR A 167 2.77 -26.18 -12.22
N GLY A 168 2.70 -24.88 -11.89
CA GLY A 168 3.17 -23.80 -12.75
C GLY A 168 4.67 -23.91 -13.05
N LEU A 169 5.49 -24.16 -12.02
CA LEU A 169 6.93 -24.36 -12.12
C LEU A 169 7.27 -25.55 -13.04
N SER A 170 6.55 -26.67 -12.91
CA SER A 170 6.70 -27.85 -13.77
C SER A 170 6.47 -27.50 -15.25
N ARG A 171 5.39 -26.77 -15.56
CA ARG A 171 5.06 -26.36 -16.94
C ARG A 171 6.08 -25.36 -17.49
N ALA A 172 6.55 -24.42 -16.67
CA ALA A 172 7.59 -23.46 -17.03
C ALA A 172 8.94 -24.14 -17.33
N TYR A 173 9.37 -25.10 -16.50
CA TYR A 173 10.60 -25.87 -16.71
C TYR A 173 10.49 -26.74 -17.97
N ALA A 174 9.35 -27.39 -18.21
CA ALA A 174 9.11 -28.17 -19.42
C ALA A 174 9.14 -27.31 -20.71
N ARG A 175 8.69 -26.04 -20.66
CA ARG A 175 8.84 -25.13 -21.81
C ARG A 175 10.27 -24.62 -21.98
N LYS A 176 11.02 -24.36 -20.90
CA LYS A 176 12.36 -23.74 -20.94
C LYS A 176 13.52 -24.70 -21.18
N PHE A 177 13.42 -25.97 -20.78
CA PHE A 177 14.52 -26.94 -20.86
C PHE A 177 14.18 -28.14 -21.75
N THR A 178 15.21 -28.78 -22.30
CA THR A 178 15.10 -30.07 -22.99
C THR A 178 14.99 -31.24 -22.02
N ALA A 179 14.47 -32.39 -22.46
CA ALA A 179 14.44 -33.61 -21.67
C ALA A 179 15.84 -34.05 -21.17
N ALA A 180 16.88 -33.87 -22.00
CA ALA A 180 18.26 -34.13 -21.62
C ALA A 180 18.73 -33.22 -20.48
N GLN A 181 18.48 -31.90 -20.58
CA GLN A 181 18.83 -30.94 -19.51
C GLN A 181 18.08 -31.24 -18.21
N LEU A 182 16.78 -31.51 -18.28
CA LEU A 182 15.97 -31.88 -17.10
C LEU A 182 16.48 -33.19 -16.46
N THR A 183 16.91 -34.17 -17.27
CA THR A 183 17.51 -35.41 -16.77
C THR A 183 18.82 -35.14 -16.03
N THR A 184 19.69 -34.28 -16.57
CA THR A 184 20.95 -33.86 -15.91
C THR A 184 20.70 -33.07 -14.63
N ILE A 185 19.73 -32.15 -14.62
CA ILE A 185 19.33 -31.38 -13.43
C ILE A 185 18.77 -32.32 -12.34
N ASN A 186 17.88 -33.25 -12.71
CA ASN A 186 17.33 -34.23 -11.77
C ASN A 186 18.44 -35.16 -11.23
N GLY A 187 19.39 -35.57 -12.06
CA GLY A 187 20.58 -36.31 -11.66
C GLY A 187 21.44 -35.54 -10.64
N PHE A 188 21.72 -34.26 -10.90
CA PHE A 188 22.38 -33.38 -9.93
C PHE A 188 21.61 -33.30 -8.61
N PHE A 189 20.29 -33.14 -8.64
CA PHE A 189 19.41 -33.11 -7.45
C PHE A 189 19.26 -34.47 -6.72
N THR A 190 19.89 -35.55 -7.19
CA THR A 190 20.08 -36.79 -6.42
C THR A 190 21.42 -36.86 -5.69
N THR A 191 22.38 -35.99 -6.01
CA THR A 191 23.63 -35.85 -5.22
C THR A 191 23.36 -35.10 -3.91
N PRO A 192 24.14 -35.33 -2.83
CA PRO A 192 23.95 -34.60 -1.57
C PRO A 192 24.02 -33.07 -1.75
N THR A 193 25.00 -32.59 -2.52
CA THR A 193 25.17 -31.16 -2.82
C THR A 193 24.01 -30.59 -3.62
N GLY A 194 23.53 -31.31 -4.65
CA GLY A 194 22.41 -30.85 -5.48
C GLY A 194 21.06 -30.94 -4.77
N ALA A 195 20.88 -31.89 -3.85
CA ALA A 195 19.69 -31.96 -3.00
C ALA A 195 19.62 -30.78 -2.02
N ALA A 196 20.74 -30.45 -1.36
CA ALA A 196 20.84 -29.26 -0.51
C ALA A 196 20.63 -27.98 -1.33
N PHE A 197 21.32 -27.84 -2.47
CA PHE A 197 21.16 -26.71 -3.38
C PHE A 197 19.71 -26.52 -3.83
N ALA A 198 19.00 -27.59 -4.20
CA ALA A 198 17.61 -27.50 -4.63
C ALA A 198 16.66 -27.02 -3.52
N GLN A 199 16.90 -27.45 -2.27
CA GLN A 199 16.10 -27.04 -1.11
C GLN A 199 16.36 -25.58 -0.72
N GLU A 200 17.62 -25.16 -0.69
CA GLU A 200 17.99 -23.79 -0.28
C GLU A 200 17.78 -22.75 -1.40
N SER A 201 17.87 -23.12 -2.69
CA SER A 201 17.77 -22.16 -3.82
C SER A 201 16.47 -21.36 -3.86
N PHE A 202 15.37 -21.91 -3.36
CA PHE A 202 14.12 -21.18 -3.27
C PHE A 202 14.08 -20.28 -2.02
N ALA A 203 14.63 -20.74 -0.89
CA ALA A 203 14.74 -19.98 0.35
C ALA A 203 15.70 -18.77 0.24
N LEU A 204 16.81 -18.91 -0.50
CA LEU A 204 17.85 -17.89 -0.65
C LEU A 204 17.36 -16.56 -1.25
N GLN A 205 16.24 -16.56 -2.00
CA GLN A 205 15.62 -15.33 -2.51
C GLN A 205 14.93 -14.51 -1.40
N ALA A 206 14.62 -15.15 -0.27
CA ALA A 206 14.05 -14.55 0.94
C ALA A 206 15.06 -14.51 2.09
N ASP A 207 16.37 -14.64 1.80
CA ASP A 207 17.40 -14.57 2.82
C ASP A 207 17.59 -13.12 3.35
N PRO A 208 17.74 -12.92 4.67
CA PRO A 208 17.94 -11.61 5.27
C PRO A 208 19.09 -10.78 4.66
N GLU A 209 20.20 -11.39 4.23
CA GLU A 209 21.31 -10.66 3.61
C GLU A 209 20.95 -10.16 2.21
N VAL A 210 20.26 -10.98 1.42
CA VAL A 210 19.75 -10.62 0.08
C VAL A 210 18.70 -9.51 0.18
N MET A 211 17.77 -9.63 1.12
CA MET A 211 16.77 -8.60 1.40
C MET A 211 17.43 -7.29 1.87
N GLN A 212 18.40 -7.36 2.79
CA GLN A 212 19.11 -6.17 3.27
C GLN A 212 19.93 -5.49 2.16
N ALA A 213 20.58 -6.26 1.28
CA ALA A 213 21.27 -5.71 0.12
C ALA A 213 20.30 -4.98 -0.83
N THR A 214 19.11 -5.54 -1.04
CA THR A 214 18.05 -4.93 -1.84
C THR A 214 17.55 -3.62 -1.22
N PHE A 215 17.26 -3.62 0.09
CA PHE A 215 16.86 -2.40 0.81
C PHE A 215 17.95 -1.33 0.81
N LYS A 216 19.23 -1.69 0.91
CA LYS A 216 20.36 -0.75 0.79
C LYS A 216 20.48 -0.14 -0.61
N ALA A 217 20.13 -0.88 -1.67
CA ALA A 217 20.12 -0.37 -3.04
C ALA A 217 18.89 0.48 -3.37
N PHE A 218 17.76 0.28 -2.68
CA PHE A 218 16.48 0.91 -3.01
C PHE A 218 16.51 2.46 -3.06
N PRO A 219 17.16 3.19 -2.12
CA PRO A 219 17.29 4.65 -2.23
C PRO A 219 18.05 5.11 -3.47
N ALA A 220 19.04 4.35 -3.94
CA ALA A 220 19.78 4.66 -5.16
C ALA A 220 18.97 4.34 -6.43
N ILE A 221 18.13 3.30 -6.41
CA ILE A 221 17.20 2.98 -7.50
C ILE A 221 16.13 4.08 -7.63
N MET A 222 15.47 4.44 -6.52
CA MET A 222 14.50 5.54 -6.51
C MET A 222 15.17 6.87 -6.85
N GLY A 223 16.38 7.12 -6.32
CA GLY A 223 17.20 8.26 -6.68
C GLY A 223 17.51 8.34 -8.17
N SER A 224 17.78 7.22 -8.84
CA SER A 224 18.02 7.16 -10.29
C SER A 224 16.75 7.37 -11.13
N ILE A 225 15.58 6.98 -10.61
CA ILE A 225 14.28 7.26 -11.25
C ILE A 225 13.92 8.74 -11.11
N PHE A 226 14.15 9.34 -9.93
CA PHE A 226 13.77 10.71 -9.59
C PHE A 226 14.90 11.74 -9.69
N SER A 227 16.09 11.40 -10.22
CA SER A 227 17.17 12.36 -10.48
C SER A 227 16.93 13.14 -11.77
N ASP A 228 16.43 12.46 -12.80
CA ASP A 228 16.20 13.05 -14.13
C ASP A 228 14.77 13.59 -14.30
N GLN A 229 14.31 14.36 -13.30
CA GLN A 229 12.97 14.97 -13.30
C GLN A 229 12.77 15.93 -14.48
N ALA A 230 13.86 16.55 -14.97
CA ALA A 230 13.82 17.43 -16.13
C ALA A 230 13.50 16.67 -17.42
N ASN A 231 14.11 15.51 -17.67
CA ASN A 231 13.82 14.67 -18.83
C ASN A 231 12.47 13.96 -18.70
N LEU A 232 12.10 13.49 -17.50
CA LEU A 232 10.75 12.98 -17.23
C LEU A 232 9.70 14.05 -17.53
N LYS A 233 9.85 15.26 -16.98
CA LYS A 233 8.96 16.38 -17.26
C LYS A 233 8.95 16.74 -18.75
N ALA A 234 10.10 16.83 -19.41
CA ALA A 234 10.16 17.12 -20.84
C ALA A 234 9.46 16.05 -21.70
N LYS A 235 9.54 14.78 -21.31
CA LYS A 235 8.81 13.68 -21.97
C LYS A 235 7.31 13.74 -21.73
N PHE A 236 6.86 14.09 -20.52
CA PHE A 236 5.44 14.30 -20.22
C PHE A 236 4.87 15.57 -20.87
N ASP A 237 5.62 16.68 -20.89
CA ASP A 237 5.26 17.93 -21.57
C ASP A 237 5.24 17.77 -23.11
N ALA A 238 6.02 16.82 -23.65
CA ALA A 238 6.03 16.46 -25.07
C ALA A 238 4.89 15.49 -25.47
N LEU A 239 4.17 14.90 -24.52
CA LEU A 239 2.91 14.22 -24.84
C LEU A 239 1.86 15.27 -25.26
N PRO A 240 1.01 14.98 -26.25
CA PRO A 240 -0.19 15.79 -26.49
C PRO A 240 -0.99 15.90 -25.19
N LYS A 241 -1.41 17.12 -24.84
CA LYS A 241 -2.30 17.35 -23.69
C LYS A 241 -3.50 16.41 -23.81
N GLN A 242 -3.89 15.78 -22.69
CA GLN A 242 -5.06 14.91 -22.65
C GLN A 242 -6.27 15.66 -23.21
N ARG A 243 -6.89 15.12 -24.27
CA ARG A 243 -8.08 15.71 -24.89
C ARG A 243 -9.16 15.89 -23.83
N THR A 244 -9.57 17.14 -23.65
CA THR A 244 -10.75 17.50 -22.87
C THR A 244 -12.00 17.28 -23.72
N LEU A 245 -13.19 17.39 -23.13
CA LEU A 245 -14.44 17.38 -23.90
C LEU A 245 -14.46 18.49 -24.99
N LYS A 246 -13.75 19.61 -24.78
CA LYS A 246 -13.67 20.74 -25.74
C LYS A 246 -12.88 20.40 -27.00
N ASP A 247 -12.06 19.36 -26.92
CA ASP A 247 -11.27 18.86 -28.04
C ASP A 247 -12.01 17.77 -28.83
N LEU A 248 -13.27 17.46 -28.50
CA LEU A 248 -14.10 16.45 -29.17
C LEU A 248 -15.11 17.09 -30.14
N SER A 249 -15.20 16.54 -31.35
CA SER A 249 -16.27 16.85 -32.30
C SER A 249 -17.63 16.30 -31.83
N GLU A 250 -18.73 16.84 -32.35
CA GLU A 250 -20.10 16.33 -32.09
C GLU A 250 -20.23 14.81 -32.31
N THR A 251 -19.57 14.27 -33.33
CA THR A 251 -19.56 12.83 -33.63
C THR A 251 -18.86 12.03 -32.54
N GLU A 252 -17.70 12.51 -32.07
CA GLU A 252 -16.92 11.85 -31.00
C GLU A 252 -17.60 11.99 -29.64
N LEU A 253 -18.23 13.14 -29.35
CA LEU A 253 -18.97 13.38 -28.13
C LEU A 253 -20.25 12.53 -28.09
N LYS A 254 -20.94 12.35 -29.23
CA LYS A 254 -22.02 11.37 -29.39
C LYS A 254 -21.56 9.93 -29.23
N GLN A 255 -20.37 9.58 -29.75
CA GLN A 255 -19.79 8.25 -29.57
C GLN A 255 -19.42 8.00 -28.09
N LEU A 256 -18.85 8.99 -27.41
CA LEU A 256 -18.51 8.93 -25.99
C LEU A 256 -19.77 8.80 -25.12
N ALA A 257 -20.82 9.57 -25.42
CA ALA A 257 -22.13 9.46 -24.76
C ALA A 257 -22.70 8.04 -24.88
N GLY A 258 -22.70 7.47 -26.10
CA GLY A 258 -23.16 6.10 -26.35
C GLY A 258 -22.31 5.01 -25.69
N LEU A 259 -21.00 5.23 -25.50
CA LEU A 259 -20.11 4.31 -24.79
C LEU A 259 -20.27 4.38 -23.26
N LEU A 260 -20.59 5.57 -22.72
CA LEU A 260 -20.80 5.79 -21.29
C LEU A 260 -22.26 5.53 -20.84
N GLY A 261 -23.20 5.40 -21.78
CA GLY A 261 -24.63 5.24 -21.48
C GLY A 261 -25.30 6.52 -20.96
N VAL A 262 -24.72 7.70 -21.28
CA VAL A 262 -25.21 9.00 -20.82
C VAL A 262 -25.80 9.82 -21.96
N GLU A 263 -26.62 10.82 -21.65
CA GLU A 263 -27.14 11.74 -22.65
C GLU A 263 -26.06 12.61 -23.28
N ILE A 264 -26.12 12.75 -24.62
CA ILE A 264 -25.18 13.58 -25.40
C ILE A 264 -25.16 15.01 -24.86
N LYS A 265 -26.34 15.53 -24.50
CA LYS A 265 -26.50 16.87 -23.92
C LYS A 265 -25.69 17.03 -22.63
N SER A 266 -25.65 16.03 -21.75
CA SER A 266 -24.91 16.15 -20.48
C SER A 266 -23.40 16.34 -20.72
N LEU A 267 -22.83 15.64 -21.71
CA LEU A 267 -21.44 15.83 -22.12
C LEU A 267 -21.21 17.17 -22.85
N ALA A 268 -22.19 17.65 -23.63
CA ALA A 268 -22.11 18.96 -24.29
C ALA A 268 -22.20 20.13 -23.29
N ASP A 269 -23.10 20.06 -22.31
CA ASP A 269 -23.23 21.04 -21.23
C ASP A 269 -21.89 21.15 -20.45
N HIS A 270 -21.28 20.01 -20.11
CA HIS A 270 -19.94 19.95 -19.49
C HIS A 270 -18.81 20.43 -20.42
N ARG A 271 -18.89 20.15 -21.73
CA ARG A 271 -17.93 20.63 -22.72
C ARG A 271 -17.93 22.15 -22.78
N ASP A 272 -19.09 22.74 -23.03
CA ASP A 272 -19.21 24.13 -23.46
C ASP A 272 -19.15 25.13 -22.30
N GLY A 273 -19.00 24.63 -21.06
CA GLY A 273 -19.05 25.44 -19.85
C GLY A 273 -20.47 25.89 -19.50
N SER A 274 -21.47 25.40 -20.24
CA SER A 274 -22.90 25.62 -19.95
C SER A 274 -23.40 24.74 -18.80
N ALA A 275 -22.52 23.97 -18.16
CA ALA A 275 -22.75 23.28 -16.90
C ALA A 275 -22.82 24.26 -15.71
N THR A 276 -23.84 25.14 -15.71
CA THR A 276 -24.75 25.14 -14.54
C THR A 276 -25.17 23.68 -14.36
N ALA A 277 -24.85 23.07 -13.22
CA ALA A 277 -24.72 21.62 -13.10
C ALA A 277 -25.99 20.87 -13.58
N SER A 278 -25.99 20.41 -14.84
CA SER A 278 -27.08 19.65 -15.45
C SER A 278 -27.10 18.21 -14.93
N THR A 279 -27.28 18.05 -13.62
CA THR A 279 -28.06 16.95 -13.05
C THR A 279 -29.48 17.07 -13.59
N SER A 280 -29.67 16.65 -14.84
CA SER A 280 -30.96 16.64 -15.53
C SER A 280 -31.57 15.24 -15.62
N THR A 281 -31.28 14.38 -14.63
CA THR A 281 -32.38 13.77 -13.87
C THR A 281 -33.30 14.92 -13.44
N PRO A 282 -34.62 14.89 -13.70
CA PRO A 282 -35.45 16.10 -13.68
C PRO A 282 -35.20 17.02 -12.49
N GLU A 283 -34.66 18.21 -12.75
CA GLU A 283 -34.24 19.16 -11.73
C GLU A 283 -35.48 19.74 -11.03
N THR A 284 -35.89 19.10 -9.94
CA THR A 284 -36.71 19.71 -8.89
C THR A 284 -35.87 20.81 -8.25
N GLY A 285 -35.99 22.02 -8.81
CA GLY A 285 -35.07 23.14 -8.61
C GLY A 285 -34.70 23.40 -7.15
N GLU A 286 -33.39 23.59 -6.93
CA GLU A 286 -32.69 23.80 -5.65
C GLU A 286 -33.50 23.35 -4.42
N GLU A 287 -33.45 22.05 -4.10
CA GLU A 287 -34.19 21.51 -2.96
C GLU A 287 -33.93 22.38 -1.73
N PRO A 288 -34.96 22.98 -1.10
CA PRO A 288 -34.76 24.22 -0.35
C PRO A 288 -33.83 24.08 0.85
N TRP A 289 -33.63 22.87 1.36
CA TRP A 289 -32.66 22.53 2.40
C TRP A 289 -31.18 22.72 2.03
N TYR A 290 -30.82 22.96 0.77
CA TYR A 290 -29.45 23.33 0.40
C TYR A 290 -29.14 24.82 0.57
N ALA A 291 -30.13 25.71 0.44
CA ALA A 291 -29.94 27.14 0.69
C ALA A 291 -29.83 27.41 2.20
N GLU A 292 -28.75 28.08 2.63
CA GLU A 292 -28.52 28.36 4.05
C GLU A 292 -29.64 29.20 4.71
N GLU A 293 -30.43 29.97 3.94
CA GLU A 293 -31.60 30.71 4.46
C GLU A 293 -32.65 29.78 5.08
N ASN A 294 -32.76 28.55 4.58
CA ASN A 294 -33.75 27.57 5.03
C ASN A 294 -33.20 26.65 6.14
N TRP A 295 -31.93 26.77 6.51
CA TRP A 295 -31.35 26.03 7.63
C TRP A 295 -31.87 26.58 8.95
N GLN A 296 -32.12 25.69 9.93
CA GLN A 296 -32.45 26.14 11.29
C GLN A 296 -31.32 27.04 11.82
N SER A 297 -31.66 28.18 12.42
CA SER A 297 -30.68 29.20 12.83
C SER A 297 -29.57 28.68 13.76
N ALA A 298 -29.90 27.70 14.62
CA ALA A 298 -28.92 27.01 15.46
C ALA A 298 -27.94 26.14 14.65
N ALA A 299 -28.42 25.46 13.59
CA ALA A 299 -27.59 24.67 12.68
C ALA A 299 -26.70 25.59 11.81
N ARG A 300 -27.25 26.65 11.20
CA ARG A 300 -26.48 27.65 10.45
C ARG A 300 -25.40 28.28 11.34
N SER A 301 -25.75 28.75 12.54
CA SER A 301 -24.77 29.32 13.49
C SER A 301 -23.69 28.32 13.91
N LYS A 302 -24.01 27.02 14.04
CA LYS A 302 -23.01 25.98 14.30
C LYS A 302 -22.07 25.77 13.10
N ALA A 303 -22.61 25.72 11.88
CA ALA A 303 -21.84 25.57 10.65
C ALA A 303 -20.88 26.76 10.44
N THR A 304 -21.36 28.00 10.53
CA THR A 304 -20.51 29.20 10.43
C THR A 304 -19.39 29.20 11.47
N LYS A 305 -19.69 28.88 12.73
CA LYS A 305 -18.66 28.82 13.80
C LYS A 305 -17.60 27.73 13.56
N LEU A 306 -17.96 26.61 12.94
CA LEU A 306 -17.01 25.57 12.58
C LEU A 306 -16.15 25.97 11.36
N SER A 307 -16.74 26.66 10.38
CA SER A 307 -16.00 27.26 9.26
C SER A 307 -15.00 28.33 9.75
N ASP A 308 -15.45 29.27 10.59
CA ASP A 308 -14.61 30.28 11.23
C ASP A 308 -13.45 29.68 12.04
N ALA A 309 -13.70 28.54 12.71
CA ALA A 309 -12.69 27.83 13.49
C ALA A 309 -11.70 27.07 12.60
N TYR A 310 -12.16 26.49 11.49
CA TYR A 310 -11.34 25.83 10.48
C TYR A 310 -10.37 26.82 9.81
N VAL A 311 -10.87 27.97 9.34
CA VAL A 311 -10.03 29.03 8.73
C VAL A 311 -8.94 29.48 9.72
N LYS A 312 -9.32 29.77 10.97
CA LYS A 312 -8.37 30.20 12.03
C LYS A 312 -7.41 29.10 12.51
N ALA A 313 -7.70 27.84 12.22
CA ALA A 313 -6.75 26.74 12.41
C ALA A 313 -5.74 26.69 11.25
N ASN A 314 -6.21 26.88 10.01
CA ASN A 314 -5.35 26.91 8.82
C ASN A 314 -4.37 28.11 8.85
N GLU A 315 -4.85 29.32 9.16
CA GLU A 315 -4.02 30.52 9.34
C GLU A 315 -2.88 30.30 10.35
N LYS A 316 -3.14 29.57 11.43
CA LYS A 316 -2.14 29.21 12.44
C LYS A 316 -1.17 28.13 11.96
N SER A 317 -1.65 27.17 11.17
CA SER A 317 -0.82 26.13 10.56
C SER A 317 0.18 26.74 9.58
N GLU A 318 -0.29 27.63 8.70
CA GLU A 318 0.54 28.38 7.75
C GLU A 318 1.59 29.25 8.47
N ALA A 319 1.19 29.97 9.52
CA ALA A 319 2.13 30.77 10.32
C ALA A 319 3.17 29.92 11.08
N ALA A 320 2.78 28.74 11.58
CA ALA A 320 3.70 27.82 12.25
C ALA A 320 4.68 27.16 11.26
N TYR A 321 4.22 26.86 10.04
CA TYR A 321 5.04 26.29 8.98
C TYR A 321 6.07 27.31 8.46
N ALA A 322 5.67 28.56 8.24
CA ALA A 322 6.61 29.63 7.87
C ALA A 322 7.68 29.87 8.96
N ALA A 323 7.28 29.87 10.24
CA ALA A 323 8.23 30.00 11.35
C ALA A 323 9.20 28.80 11.48
N TYR A 324 8.80 27.61 11.01
CA TYR A 324 9.70 26.45 10.91
C TYR A 324 10.72 26.61 9.78
N GLU A 325 10.30 27.10 8.60
CA GLU A 325 11.22 27.37 7.47
C GLU A 325 12.25 28.45 7.83
N ASP A 326 11.82 29.57 8.44
CA ASP A 326 12.72 30.62 8.96
C ASP A 326 13.75 30.06 9.96
N ALA A 327 13.31 29.21 10.89
CA ALA A 327 14.18 28.57 11.88
C ALA A 327 15.17 27.58 11.23
N GLN A 328 14.74 26.85 10.20
CA GLN A 328 15.59 25.92 9.45
C GLN A 328 16.68 26.68 8.67
N VAL A 329 16.32 27.77 7.99
CA VAL A 329 17.28 28.65 7.28
C VAL A 329 18.30 29.23 8.26
N ALA A 330 17.85 29.75 9.40
CA ALA A 330 18.73 30.30 10.43
C ALA A 330 19.71 29.24 10.99
N ALA A 331 19.25 28.01 11.21
CA ALA A 331 20.11 26.90 11.67
C ALA A 331 21.14 26.46 10.61
N ILE A 332 20.77 26.49 9.33
CA ILE A 332 21.69 26.19 8.21
C ILE A 332 22.77 27.25 8.10
N ASP A 333 22.43 28.55 8.16
CA ASP A 333 23.45 29.61 8.12
C ASP A 333 24.30 29.63 9.41
N GLU A 334 23.76 29.31 10.59
CA GLU A 334 24.60 29.17 11.80
C GLU A 334 25.60 28.00 11.66
N ALA A 335 25.16 26.85 11.16
CA ALA A 335 26.04 25.71 10.88
C ALA A 335 27.13 26.09 9.87
N ARG A 336 26.76 26.79 8.79
CA ARG A 336 27.69 27.30 7.77
C ARG A 336 28.74 28.25 8.36
N GLN A 337 28.34 29.19 9.22
CA GLN A 337 29.29 30.09 9.90
C GLN A 337 30.23 29.31 10.84
N ARG A 338 29.71 28.32 11.58
CA ARG A 338 30.53 27.44 12.44
C ARG A 338 31.57 26.65 11.63
N PHE A 339 31.20 26.10 10.46
CA PHE A 339 32.15 25.40 9.58
C PHE A 339 33.21 26.35 9.00
N LEU A 340 32.82 27.53 8.50
CA LEU A 340 33.76 28.54 7.99
C LEU A 340 34.75 28.98 9.08
N ALA A 341 34.29 29.18 10.32
CA ALA A 341 35.13 29.52 11.46
C ALA A 341 36.11 28.39 11.87
N GLN A 342 35.79 27.13 11.56
CA GLN A 342 36.68 25.96 11.73
C GLN A 342 37.68 25.80 10.57
N GLY A 343 37.71 26.75 9.62
CA GLY A 343 38.62 26.72 8.47
C GLY A 343 38.17 25.80 7.34
N TRP A 344 36.92 25.31 7.37
CA TRP A 344 36.32 24.64 6.21
C TRP A 344 36.27 25.62 5.05
N LYS A 345 36.79 25.19 3.90
CA LYS A 345 36.68 25.92 2.63
C LYS A 345 35.67 25.18 1.77
N PRO A 346 34.80 25.88 1.02
CA PRO A 346 34.08 25.23 -0.05
C PRO A 346 35.10 24.60 -1.01
N GLU A 347 34.82 23.37 -1.43
CA GLU A 347 35.55 22.73 -2.51
C GLU A 347 35.47 23.64 -3.75
N PRO A 348 36.58 23.94 -4.45
CA PRO A 348 36.50 24.74 -5.66
C PRO A 348 35.57 24.04 -6.65
N ALA A 349 34.67 24.79 -7.28
CA ALA A 349 33.88 24.25 -8.38
C ALA A 349 34.85 23.64 -9.41
N PRO A 350 34.61 22.38 -9.85
CA PRO A 350 35.60 21.64 -10.64
C PRO A 350 35.96 22.45 -11.89
N GLU A 351 37.25 22.58 -12.16
CA GLU A 351 37.72 23.32 -13.33
C GLU A 351 37.11 22.70 -14.60
N PRO A 352 36.65 23.52 -15.56
CA PRO A 352 36.12 23.00 -16.81
C PRO A 352 37.23 22.20 -17.51
N MET A 353 37.02 20.90 -17.69
CA MET A 353 38.07 19.99 -18.16
C MET A 353 38.74 20.51 -19.43
N ALA A 354 40.07 20.45 -19.46
CA ALA A 354 40.84 20.76 -20.65
C ALA A 354 40.39 19.86 -21.81
N ALA A 355 40.26 20.44 -23.01
CA ALA A 355 39.70 19.76 -24.18
C ALA A 355 40.50 18.54 -24.67
N GLU A 356 41.69 18.31 -24.11
CA GLU A 356 42.62 17.22 -24.46
C GLU A 356 42.40 15.94 -23.64
N ASP A 357 41.72 16.02 -22.48
CA ASP A 357 41.35 14.87 -21.63
C ASP A 357 39.94 14.30 -21.93
N ILE A 358 39.33 14.72 -23.05
CA ILE A 358 38.03 14.22 -23.49
C ILE A 358 38.21 12.85 -24.18
N PRO A 359 37.68 11.74 -23.64
CA PRO A 359 37.75 10.45 -24.31
C PRO A 359 36.89 10.46 -25.59
N ASP A 360 37.39 9.84 -26.65
CA ASP A 360 36.91 9.92 -28.06
C ASP A 360 35.45 9.45 -28.31
N ASN A 361 34.74 9.00 -27.26
CA ASN A 361 33.31 8.64 -27.27
C ASN A 361 32.41 9.65 -26.53
N ALA A 362 32.95 10.72 -25.96
CA ALA A 362 32.16 11.76 -25.31
C ALA A 362 31.47 12.65 -26.35
N VAL A 363 30.14 12.74 -26.29
CA VAL A 363 29.36 13.64 -27.15
C VAL A 363 29.76 15.09 -26.81
N PRO A 364 30.19 15.91 -27.80
CA PRO A 364 30.62 17.27 -27.54
C PRO A 364 29.45 18.12 -27.00
N PRO A 365 29.70 19.05 -26.05
CA PRO A 365 28.65 19.88 -25.49
C PRO A 365 27.98 20.75 -26.57
N PRO A 366 26.67 21.03 -26.47
CA PRO A 366 25.97 21.83 -27.46
C PRO A 366 26.56 23.25 -27.51
N ALA A 367 26.84 23.73 -28.72
CA ALA A 367 27.40 25.05 -28.92
C ALA A 367 26.48 26.15 -28.38
N ALA A 368 27.05 27.10 -27.65
CA ALA A 368 26.30 28.22 -27.09
C ALA A 368 25.61 29.05 -28.20
N PRO A 369 24.37 29.53 -27.98
CA PRO A 369 23.67 30.36 -28.94
C PRO A 369 24.39 31.69 -29.19
N LYS A 370 24.20 32.24 -30.40
CA LYS A 370 24.66 33.58 -30.81
C LYS A 370 23.62 34.64 -30.52
#